data_AF-A0A6M8VFC9-F1
#
_entry.id   AF-A0A6M8VFC9-F1
#
_cell.length_a   1.000
_cell.length_b   1.000
_cell.length_c   1.000
_cell.angle_alpha   90.00
_cell.angle_beta   90.00
_cell.angle_gamma   90.00
#
_symmetry.space_group_name_H-M   'P 1'
#
loop_
_entity.id
_entity.type
_entity.pdbx_description
1 polymer ?
#
loop_
_entity_poly.entity_id
_entity_poly.type
_entity_poly.pdbx_seq_one_letter_code
_entity_poly.pdbx_strand_id
1 'polypeptide(L)'
;MSIFTLGISHQTAPIRIREQLAFSAESLPDALVSLSAVPGVSGCSILSTCNRTELYVSGRQIIMRDIIGWLHDWHGLTPAQHREHLYQLDHSACVYHLIKVISGMDSMVIGEPQVAGQAKQSWQAARMAGTLDSQLDRLYQHAFAAAKRVRNETGIGRNPVSLPFAALRLARRIFGTLDGRRALLVGAGEMIEHCAEHFRDAGIESLTIVNRSAERACQLAGRFGARAYPLSRLAGLLADHDLVIACTGSAEPIIAREHVERALKQRRRQPIFALDLAVPRNIAASCAALDDFYLYTIDDLHAIVDSAQSQRLQALTAATDIVEEEVGGFERWLRLQRTTSTLKSVRQRAQRERDELIARARQELARGDDTEVVMRRLGHRLVNRLLHVPSIKLRQAAEAGDEDMLAAARFYFLDDET
;
A
#
# COMPACT_ATOMS: atom_id res chain seq x y z
N MET A 1 -7.57 -3.88 -19.56
CA MET A 1 -7.23 -4.35 -18.20
C MET A 1 -7.57 -3.24 -17.24
N SER A 2 -8.23 -3.60 -16.14
CA SER A 2 -8.69 -2.72 -15.08
C SER A 2 -7.84 -2.96 -13.83
N ILE A 3 -7.75 -1.96 -12.97
CA ILE A 3 -7.04 -2.05 -11.69
C ILE A 3 -8.06 -1.83 -10.59
N PHE A 4 -7.96 -2.59 -9.51
CA PHE A 4 -8.80 -2.47 -8.34
C PHE A 4 -7.96 -2.51 -7.06
N THR A 5 -8.48 -1.87 -6.02
CA THR A 5 -8.06 -2.08 -4.64
C THR A 5 -9.22 -2.68 -3.87
N LEU A 6 -8.96 -3.75 -3.14
CA LEU A 6 -9.82 -4.23 -2.06
C LEU A 6 -9.05 -4.05 -0.75
N GLY A 7 -9.62 -3.37 0.23
CA GLY A 7 -8.87 -3.12 1.45
C GLY A 7 -9.71 -2.91 2.69
N ILE A 8 -9.01 -2.90 3.81
CA ILE A 8 -9.49 -2.53 5.14
C ILE A 8 -8.47 -1.60 5.76
N SER A 9 -8.93 -0.54 6.45
CA SER A 9 -8.03 0.44 7.07
C SER A 9 -8.54 0.88 8.43
N HIS A 10 -7.72 1.59 9.18
CA HIS A 10 -8.11 2.23 10.45
C HIS A 10 -9.34 3.14 10.33
N GLN A 11 -9.66 3.65 9.14
CA GLN A 11 -10.86 4.46 8.90
C GLN A 11 -12.12 3.61 8.80
N THR A 12 -12.01 2.38 8.30
CA THR A 12 -13.16 1.50 8.08
C THR A 12 -13.35 0.48 9.19
N ALA A 13 -12.30 0.16 9.96
CA ALA A 13 -12.35 -0.91 10.95
C ALA A 13 -11.48 -0.67 12.19
N PRO A 14 -11.97 -1.09 13.38
CA PRO A 14 -11.16 -1.13 14.59
C PRO A 14 -10.04 -2.16 14.48
N ILE A 15 -8.98 -1.97 15.27
CA ILE A 15 -7.78 -2.82 15.31
C ILE A 15 -8.09 -4.34 15.43
N ARG A 16 -9.08 -4.71 16.26
CA ARG A 16 -9.52 -6.11 16.50
C ARG A 16 -9.96 -6.85 15.23
N ILE A 17 -10.38 -6.13 14.20
CA ILE A 17 -10.79 -6.70 12.90
C ILE A 17 -9.61 -6.70 11.95
N ARG A 18 -8.82 -5.61 11.94
CA ARG A 18 -7.67 -5.45 11.06
C ARG A 18 -6.60 -6.51 11.31
N GLU A 19 -6.36 -6.86 12.58
CA GLU A 19 -5.40 -7.91 12.94
C GLU A 19 -5.77 -9.29 12.39
N GLN A 20 -7.07 -9.58 12.17
CA GLN A 20 -7.53 -10.86 11.61
C GLN A 20 -7.28 -10.98 10.10
N LEU A 21 -7.09 -9.84 9.43
CA LEU A 21 -6.86 -9.72 7.99
C LEU A 21 -5.43 -9.23 7.69
N ALA A 22 -4.52 -9.29 8.65
CA ALA A 22 -3.14 -8.86 8.46
C ALA A 22 -2.28 -10.00 7.89
N PHE A 23 -1.42 -9.67 6.92
CA PHE A 23 -0.41 -10.60 6.39
C PHE A 23 0.91 -10.42 7.11
N SER A 24 1.50 -11.52 7.57
CA SER A 24 2.86 -11.54 8.11
C SER A 24 3.90 -11.57 6.99
N ALA A 25 5.13 -11.12 7.28
CA ALA A 25 6.22 -11.16 6.30
C ALA A 25 6.54 -12.59 5.80
N GLU A 26 6.31 -13.60 6.64
CA GLU A 26 6.54 -15.02 6.31
C GLU A 26 5.47 -15.58 5.37
N SER A 27 4.20 -15.18 5.55
CA SER A 27 3.06 -15.68 4.75
C SER A 27 2.83 -14.89 3.46
N LEU A 28 3.39 -13.68 3.35
CA LEU A 28 3.18 -12.77 2.22
C LEU A 28 3.55 -13.37 0.85
N PRO A 29 4.69 -14.07 0.66
CA PRO A 29 5.04 -14.66 -0.63
C PRO A 29 4.02 -15.70 -1.11
N ASP A 30 3.59 -16.60 -0.23
CA ASP A 30 2.61 -17.64 -0.56
C ASP A 30 1.23 -17.03 -0.83
N ALA A 31 0.85 -15.99 -0.08
CA ALA A 31 -0.39 -15.24 -0.31
C ALA A 31 -0.41 -14.60 -1.69
N LEU A 32 0.70 -13.99 -2.12
CA LEU A 32 0.83 -13.38 -3.44
C LEU A 32 0.64 -14.41 -4.55
N VAL A 33 1.32 -15.56 -4.45
CA VAL A 33 1.19 -16.63 -5.45
C VAL A 33 -0.24 -17.17 -5.48
N SER A 34 -0.86 -17.40 -4.32
CA SER A 34 -2.24 -17.85 -4.21
C SER A 34 -3.24 -16.86 -4.83
N LEU A 35 -3.11 -15.57 -4.52
CA LEU A 35 -3.95 -14.50 -5.09
C LEU A 35 -3.80 -14.39 -6.61
N SER A 36 -2.58 -14.58 -7.13
CA SER A 36 -2.33 -14.53 -8.58
C SER A 36 -3.02 -15.65 -9.35
N ALA A 37 -3.39 -16.75 -8.68
CA ALA A 37 -4.12 -17.87 -9.28
C ALA A 37 -5.64 -17.66 -9.34
N VAL A 38 -6.17 -16.60 -8.71
CA VAL A 38 -7.61 -16.29 -8.74
C VAL A 38 -8.04 -15.92 -10.17
N PRO A 39 -9.16 -16.48 -10.67
CA PRO A 39 -9.63 -16.22 -12.03
C PRO A 39 -9.75 -14.72 -12.37
N GLY A 40 -9.21 -14.33 -13.52
CA GLY A 40 -9.25 -12.95 -14.02
C GLY A 40 -8.14 -12.04 -13.51
N VAL A 41 -7.38 -12.44 -12.48
CA VAL A 41 -6.19 -11.74 -12.01
C VAL A 41 -5.05 -11.93 -13.02
N SER A 42 -4.43 -10.83 -13.44
CA SER A 42 -3.24 -10.81 -14.29
C SER A 42 -2.02 -10.31 -13.52
N GLY A 43 -2.22 -9.48 -12.50
CA GLY A 43 -1.18 -9.13 -11.54
C GLY A 43 -1.78 -8.78 -10.18
N CYS A 44 -1.01 -8.97 -9.11
CA CYS A 44 -1.41 -8.62 -7.76
C CYS A 44 -0.25 -8.20 -6.85
N SER A 45 -0.58 -7.38 -5.86
CA SER A 45 0.28 -6.93 -4.76
C SER A 45 -0.53 -6.80 -3.47
N ILE A 46 0.10 -7.02 -2.33
CA ILE A 46 -0.52 -6.96 -1.00
C ILE A 46 0.26 -5.99 -0.14
N LEU A 47 -0.39 -4.91 0.30
CA LEU A 47 0.15 -3.96 1.28
C LEU A 47 -0.49 -4.25 2.65
N SER A 48 0.30 -4.84 3.55
CA SER A 48 -0.12 -5.15 4.92
C SER A 48 0.72 -4.33 5.90
N THR A 49 0.06 -3.48 6.68
CA THR A 49 0.69 -2.63 7.71
C THR A 49 -0.12 -2.66 8.99
N CYS A 50 0.36 -2.01 10.05
CA CYS A 50 -0.40 -1.84 11.29
C CYS A 50 -1.70 -1.04 11.11
N ASN A 51 -1.88 -0.35 9.98
CA ASN A 51 -2.98 0.61 9.74
C ASN A 51 -3.92 0.20 8.61
N ARG A 52 -3.53 -0.75 7.77
CA ARG A 52 -4.29 -1.20 6.61
C ARG A 52 -3.84 -2.57 6.10
N THR A 53 -4.77 -3.30 5.50
CA THR A 53 -4.48 -4.39 4.57
C THR A 53 -5.16 -4.07 3.26
N GLU A 54 -4.38 -4.02 2.17
CA GLU A 54 -4.86 -3.64 0.84
C GLU A 54 -4.33 -4.59 -0.22
N LEU A 55 -5.25 -5.15 -1.01
CA LEU A 55 -5.00 -5.99 -2.16
C LEU A 55 -5.13 -5.14 -3.42
N TYR A 56 -4.04 -4.94 -4.13
CA TYR A 56 -4.01 -4.28 -5.43
C TYR A 56 -3.99 -5.34 -6.52
N VAL A 57 -5.02 -5.36 -7.37
CA VAL A 57 -5.17 -6.37 -8.43
C VAL A 57 -5.40 -5.72 -9.79
N SER A 58 -4.77 -6.28 -10.82
CA SER A 58 -4.98 -5.91 -12.21
C SER A 58 -5.45 -7.12 -13.00
N GLY A 59 -6.27 -6.91 -14.03
CA GLY A 59 -6.79 -8.04 -14.79
C GLY A 59 -7.88 -7.71 -15.80
N ARG A 60 -8.49 -8.77 -16.36
CA ARG A 60 -9.65 -8.71 -17.25
C ARG A 60 -10.79 -9.46 -16.59
N GLN A 61 -11.98 -8.85 -16.57
CA GLN A 61 -13.20 -9.48 -16.02
C GLN A 61 -13.03 -9.97 -14.57
N ILE A 62 -12.33 -9.20 -13.74
CA ILE A 62 -12.18 -9.51 -12.31
C ILE A 62 -13.57 -9.50 -11.66
N ILE A 63 -13.90 -10.58 -10.95
CA ILE A 63 -15.10 -10.68 -10.13
C ILE A 63 -14.68 -10.41 -8.68
N MET A 64 -15.04 -9.25 -8.14
CA MET A 64 -14.59 -8.85 -6.79
C MET A 64 -15.01 -9.83 -5.70
N ARG A 65 -16.16 -10.50 -5.87
CA ARG A 65 -16.61 -11.54 -4.94
C ARG A 65 -15.61 -12.69 -4.79
N ASP A 66 -14.88 -13.03 -5.85
CA ASP A 66 -13.91 -14.12 -5.84
C ASP A 66 -12.64 -13.70 -5.09
N ILE A 67 -12.26 -12.42 -5.17
CA ILE A 67 -11.15 -11.84 -4.40
C ILE A 67 -11.51 -11.74 -2.92
N ILE A 68 -12.74 -11.33 -2.59
CA ILE A 68 -13.23 -11.32 -1.20
C ILE A 68 -13.31 -12.75 -0.64
N GLY A 69 -13.80 -13.70 -1.44
CA GLY A 69 -13.84 -15.12 -1.09
C GLY A 69 -12.44 -15.65 -0.77
N TRP A 70 -11.48 -15.41 -1.67
CA TRP A 70 -10.08 -15.76 -1.45
C TRP A 70 -9.50 -15.15 -0.17
N LEU A 71 -9.76 -13.86 0.10
CA LEU A 71 -9.27 -13.20 1.31
C LEU A 71 -9.81 -13.86 2.57
N HIS A 72 -11.10 -14.20 2.60
CA HIS A 72 -11.70 -14.90 3.73
C HIS A 72 -11.16 -16.31 3.87
N ASP A 73 -11.06 -17.07 2.78
CA ASP A 73 -10.54 -18.44 2.79
C ASP A 73 -9.08 -18.48 3.27
N TRP A 74 -8.25 -17.53 2.84
CA TRP A 74 -6.85 -17.41 3.28
C TRP A 74 -6.73 -17.21 4.79
N HIS A 75 -7.59 -16.37 5.37
CA HIS A 75 -7.59 -16.09 6.81
C HIS A 75 -8.49 -17.04 7.63
N GLY A 76 -9.10 -18.05 7.01
CA GLY A 76 -10.01 -18.99 7.68
C GLY A 76 -11.29 -18.33 8.21
N LEU A 77 -11.76 -17.26 7.56
CA LEU A 77 -12.96 -16.51 7.92
C LEU A 77 -14.18 -16.99 7.15
N THR A 78 -15.37 -16.80 7.72
CA THR A 78 -16.60 -17.14 7.01
C THR A 78 -16.92 -16.14 5.90
N PRO A 79 -17.58 -16.56 4.78
CA PRO A 79 -17.77 -15.71 3.61
C PRO A 79 -18.50 -14.37 3.82
N ALA A 80 -19.14 -14.11 4.96
CA ALA A 80 -19.81 -12.84 5.26
C ALA A 80 -19.10 -11.98 6.32
N GLN A 81 -18.07 -12.52 6.97
CA GLN A 81 -17.45 -11.90 8.13
C GLN A 81 -16.69 -10.63 7.73
N HIS A 82 -16.93 -9.52 8.43
CA HIS A 82 -16.25 -8.24 8.23
C HIS A 82 -16.40 -7.59 6.84
N ARG A 83 -17.32 -8.07 5.99
CA ARG A 83 -17.53 -7.49 4.65
C ARG A 83 -17.89 -6.01 4.69
N GLU A 84 -18.63 -5.59 5.72
CA GLU A 84 -19.04 -4.20 5.96
C GLU A 84 -17.85 -3.25 6.21
N HIS A 85 -16.69 -3.79 6.56
CA HIS A 85 -15.47 -3.04 6.81
C HIS A 85 -14.54 -2.98 5.59
N LEU A 86 -14.80 -3.77 4.57
CA LEU A 86 -14.03 -3.79 3.33
C LEU A 86 -14.51 -2.66 2.42
N TYR A 87 -13.55 -1.95 1.81
CA TYR A 87 -13.82 -0.99 0.75
C TYR A 87 -13.23 -1.49 -0.57
N GLN A 88 -13.90 -1.11 -1.67
CA GLN A 88 -13.49 -1.41 -3.02
C GLN A 88 -13.32 -0.11 -3.79
N LEU A 89 -12.18 0.04 -4.46
CA LEU A 89 -11.89 1.15 -5.36
C LEU A 89 -11.50 0.61 -6.73
N ASP A 90 -11.96 1.24 -7.79
CA ASP A 90 -11.64 0.89 -9.17
C ASP A 90 -10.86 2.00 -9.88
N HIS A 91 -10.18 1.63 -10.96
CA HIS A 91 -9.64 2.58 -11.95
C HIS A 91 -8.91 3.78 -11.32
N SER A 92 -9.40 4.98 -11.56
CA SER A 92 -8.82 6.24 -11.12
C SER A 92 -8.85 6.38 -9.61
N ALA A 93 -9.90 5.87 -8.94
CA ALA A 93 -9.99 5.88 -7.49
C ALA A 93 -8.92 4.97 -6.85
N CYS A 94 -8.62 3.82 -7.47
CA CYS A 94 -7.51 2.96 -7.05
C CYS A 94 -6.15 3.67 -7.18
N VAL A 95 -5.91 4.39 -8.28
CA VAL A 95 -4.66 5.12 -8.52
C VAL A 95 -4.52 6.27 -7.52
N TYR A 96 -5.58 7.06 -7.37
CA TYR A 96 -5.67 8.16 -6.41
C TYR A 96 -5.37 7.65 -4.99
N HIS A 97 -6.02 6.56 -4.59
CA HIS A 97 -5.84 5.97 -3.27
C HIS A 97 -4.41 5.52 -3.02
N LEU A 98 -3.80 4.78 -3.95
CA LEU A 98 -2.40 4.35 -3.79
C LEU A 98 -1.45 5.54 -3.64
N ILE A 99 -1.61 6.61 -4.45
CA ILE A 99 -0.80 7.82 -4.33
C ILE A 99 -1.04 8.47 -2.97
N LYS A 100 -2.29 8.62 -2.55
CA LYS A 100 -2.68 9.19 -1.25
C LYS A 100 -2.05 8.42 -0.07
N VAL A 101 -2.05 7.08 -0.14
CA VAL A 101 -1.46 6.19 0.87
C VAL A 101 0.06 6.34 0.92
N ILE A 102 0.75 6.21 -0.21
CA ILE A 102 2.23 6.31 -0.28
C ILE A 102 2.70 7.73 0.07
N SER A 103 1.91 8.76 -0.23
CA SER A 103 2.20 10.15 0.14
C SER A 103 2.02 10.43 1.63
N GLY A 104 1.48 9.47 2.40
CA GLY A 104 1.17 9.67 3.81
C GLY A 104 -0.03 10.58 4.05
N MET A 105 -0.80 10.94 3.02
CA MET A 105 -2.00 11.80 3.15
C MET A 105 -3.16 11.08 3.85
N ASP A 106 -3.18 9.74 3.71
CA ASP A 106 -4.17 8.86 4.33
C ASP A 106 -3.65 8.19 5.62
N SER A 107 -2.49 8.63 6.14
CA SER A 107 -1.90 8.08 7.35
C SER A 107 -2.44 8.81 8.57
N MET A 108 -2.61 8.07 9.68
CA MET A 108 -3.06 8.65 10.95
C MET A 108 -2.11 9.75 11.43
N VAL A 109 -0.81 9.60 11.14
CA VAL A 109 0.14 10.71 11.10
C VAL A 109 0.35 11.13 9.65
N ILE A 110 -0.24 12.26 9.26
CA ILE A 110 -0.06 12.78 7.91
C ILE A 110 1.42 13.11 7.66
N GLY A 111 1.96 12.57 6.56
CA GLY A 111 3.34 12.79 6.14
C GLY A 111 4.38 11.82 6.71
N GLU A 112 3.98 10.82 7.49
CA GLU A 112 4.90 9.82 8.02
C GLU A 112 5.56 9.01 6.87
N PRO A 113 6.91 8.96 6.79
CA PRO A 113 7.61 8.31 5.68
C PRO A 113 7.53 6.77 5.73
N GLN A 114 7.07 6.18 6.83
CA GLN A 114 7.06 4.73 7.05
C GLN A 114 6.16 4.00 6.05
N VAL A 115 4.97 4.53 5.74
CA VAL A 115 4.03 3.88 4.81
C VAL A 115 4.61 3.81 3.38
N ALA A 116 5.37 4.82 2.96
CA ALA A 116 6.06 4.79 1.67
C ALA A 116 7.12 3.66 1.63
N GLY A 117 7.84 3.46 2.74
CA GLY A 117 8.80 2.36 2.90
C GLY A 117 8.13 0.99 2.85
N GLN A 118 7.03 0.80 3.59
CA GLN A 118 6.25 -0.43 3.61
C GLN A 118 5.62 -0.75 2.25
N ALA A 119 5.10 0.26 1.54
CA ALA A 119 4.60 0.09 0.18
C ALA A 119 5.72 -0.32 -0.79
N LYS A 120 6.93 0.21 -0.63
CA LYS A 120 8.09 -0.19 -1.43
C LYS A 120 8.52 -1.63 -1.15
N GLN A 121 8.50 -2.06 0.12
CA GLN A 121 8.75 -3.46 0.49
C GLN A 121 7.68 -4.40 -0.10
N SER A 122 6.41 -4.01 -0.03
CA SER A 122 5.29 -4.78 -0.59
C SER A 122 5.42 -4.92 -2.12
N TRP A 123 5.74 -3.83 -2.81
CA TRP A 123 6.03 -3.84 -4.25
C TRP A 123 7.23 -4.74 -4.59
N GLN A 124 8.32 -4.69 -3.81
CA GLN A 124 9.48 -5.57 -4.00
C GLN A 124 9.13 -7.04 -3.77
N ALA A 125 8.35 -7.36 -2.75
CA ALA A 125 7.89 -8.72 -2.48
C ALA A 125 7.05 -9.28 -3.63
N ALA A 126 6.08 -8.51 -4.14
CA ALA A 126 5.26 -8.89 -5.30
C ALA A 126 6.11 -9.05 -6.57
N ARG A 127 7.14 -8.21 -6.76
CA ARG A 127 8.08 -8.35 -7.87
C ARG A 127 8.93 -9.62 -7.77
N MET A 128 9.41 -9.95 -6.58
CA MET A 128 10.21 -11.16 -6.34
C MET A 128 9.38 -12.44 -6.49
N ALA A 129 8.12 -12.41 -6.07
CA ALA A 129 7.17 -13.51 -6.26
C ALA A 129 6.69 -13.66 -7.72
N GLY A 130 7.03 -12.72 -8.61
CA GLY A 130 6.63 -12.74 -10.02
C GLY A 130 5.13 -12.48 -10.23
N THR A 131 4.44 -11.86 -9.26
CA THR A 131 2.99 -11.65 -9.31
C THR A 131 2.58 -10.28 -9.84
N LEU A 132 3.54 -9.37 -10.08
CA LEU A 132 3.25 -8.08 -10.70
C LEU A 132 3.18 -8.17 -12.22
N ASP A 133 2.14 -7.61 -12.80
CA ASP A 133 2.09 -7.33 -14.23
C ASP A 133 2.71 -5.96 -14.55
N SER A 134 2.92 -5.69 -15.85
CA SER A 134 3.50 -4.41 -16.29
C SER A 134 2.66 -3.20 -15.89
N GLN A 135 1.35 -3.37 -15.74
CA GLN A 135 0.44 -2.29 -15.39
C GLN A 135 0.57 -1.91 -13.90
N LEU A 136 0.56 -2.88 -12.98
CA LEU A 136 0.78 -2.63 -11.56
C LEU A 136 2.21 -2.19 -11.26
N ASP A 137 3.22 -2.78 -11.90
CA ASP A 137 4.61 -2.35 -11.71
C ASP A 137 4.79 -0.86 -12.08
N ARG A 138 4.21 -0.44 -13.22
CA ARG A 138 4.21 0.98 -13.61
C ARG A 138 3.41 1.86 -12.65
N LEU A 139 2.26 1.38 -12.15
CA LEU A 139 1.45 2.11 -11.19
C LEU A 139 2.24 2.43 -9.91
N TYR A 140 2.93 1.44 -9.33
CA TYR A 140 3.75 1.67 -8.13
C TYR A 140 4.88 2.67 -8.38
N GLN A 141 5.61 2.53 -9.49
CA GLN A 141 6.67 3.47 -9.86
C GLN A 141 6.15 4.91 -10.01
N HIS A 142 4.99 5.05 -10.67
CA HIS A 142 4.30 6.33 -10.82
C HIS A 142 3.89 6.90 -9.45
N ALA A 143 3.30 6.07 -8.60
CA ALA A 143 2.85 6.49 -7.27
C ALA A 143 4.01 6.89 -6.34
N PHE A 144 5.17 6.22 -6.41
CA PHE A 144 6.36 6.64 -5.66
C PHE A 144 6.90 8.00 -6.13
N ALA A 145 6.87 8.28 -7.43
CA ALA A 145 7.27 9.57 -7.97
C ALA A 145 6.29 10.69 -7.54
N ALA A 146 4.99 10.45 -7.68
CA ALA A 146 3.93 11.35 -7.23
C ALA A 146 4.05 11.65 -5.72
N ALA A 147 4.24 10.61 -4.89
CA ALA A 147 4.41 10.77 -3.45
C ALA A 147 5.69 11.53 -3.06
N LYS A 148 6.72 11.50 -3.90
CA LYS A 148 7.91 12.33 -3.72
C LYS A 148 7.60 13.80 -4.02
N ARG A 149 6.86 14.08 -5.10
CA ARG A 149 6.37 15.42 -5.43
C ARG A 149 5.51 16.00 -4.31
N VAL A 150 4.49 15.26 -3.87
CA VAL A 150 3.62 15.68 -2.75
C VAL A 150 4.42 16.08 -1.53
N ARG A 151 5.40 15.28 -1.10
CA ARG A 151 6.22 15.59 0.09
C ARG A 151 7.15 16.78 -0.08
N ASN A 152 7.67 17.00 -1.29
CA ASN A 152 8.65 18.05 -1.56
C ASN A 152 7.99 19.41 -1.86
N GLU A 153 6.85 19.38 -2.52
CA GLU A 153 6.14 20.57 -3.04
C GLU A 153 5.07 21.07 -2.06
N THR A 154 4.70 20.28 -1.04
CA THR A 154 3.65 20.65 -0.07
C THR A 154 4.15 20.64 1.38
N GLY A 155 3.31 21.16 2.27
CA GLY A 155 3.55 21.10 3.71
C GLY A 155 3.43 19.70 4.33
N ILE A 156 2.96 18.68 3.58
CA ILE A 156 2.76 17.31 4.09
C ILE A 156 4.07 16.69 4.60
N GLY A 157 5.21 17.00 3.95
CA GLY A 157 6.52 16.52 4.39
C GLY A 157 7.22 17.39 5.45
N ARG A 158 6.68 18.57 5.79
CA ARG A 158 7.31 19.54 6.70
C ARG A 158 6.72 19.40 8.10
N ASN A 159 7.57 19.06 9.08
CA ASN A 159 7.22 18.84 10.49
C ASN A 159 6.09 17.82 10.70
N PRO A 160 6.30 16.53 10.40
CA PRO A 160 5.36 15.51 10.82
C PRO A 160 5.22 15.59 12.35
N VAL A 161 4.00 15.76 12.84
CA VAL A 161 3.71 15.52 14.26
C VAL A 161 3.81 14.00 14.45
N SER A 162 5.04 13.50 14.59
CA SER A 162 5.33 12.06 14.64
C SER A 162 4.71 11.42 15.88
N LEU A 163 4.40 10.13 15.83
CA LEU A 163 3.93 9.38 16.99
C LEU A 163 4.87 9.51 18.21
N PRO A 164 6.21 9.40 18.06
CA PRO A 164 7.16 9.70 19.13
C PRO A 164 7.05 11.11 19.70
N PHE A 165 6.79 12.12 18.88
CA PHE A 165 6.58 13.49 19.34
C PHE A 165 5.25 13.66 20.08
N ALA A 166 4.18 13.02 19.60
CA ALA A 166 2.89 12.98 20.28
C ALA A 166 3.01 12.29 21.66
N ALA A 167 3.75 11.18 21.73
CA ALA A 167 4.07 10.47 22.95
C ALA A 167 4.81 11.37 23.96
N LEU A 168 5.81 12.11 23.48
CA LEU A 168 6.54 13.08 24.29
C LEU A 168 5.63 14.19 24.83
N ARG A 169 4.72 14.73 24.01
CA ARG A 169 3.75 15.74 24.43
C ARG A 169 2.79 15.20 25.50
N LEU A 170 2.31 13.98 25.35
CA LEU A 170 1.48 13.32 26.36
C LEU A 170 2.20 13.17 27.69
N ALA A 171 3.43 12.65 27.65
CA ALA A 171 4.26 12.49 28.83
C ALA A 171 4.45 13.82 29.58
N ARG A 172 4.74 14.91 28.85
CA ARG A 172 4.86 16.26 29.43
C ARG A 172 3.55 16.81 30.00
N ARG A 173 2.39 16.42 29.45
CA ARG A 173 1.09 16.83 30.02
C ARG A 173 0.84 16.22 31.39
N ILE A 174 1.37 15.02 31.64
CA ILE A 174 1.20 14.29 32.91
C ILE A 174 2.27 14.68 33.92
N PHE A 175 3.54 14.76 33.51
CA PHE A 175 4.66 15.01 34.42
C PHE A 175 5.17 16.44 34.45
N GLY A 176 4.72 17.30 33.52
CA GLY A 176 5.29 18.63 33.31
C GLY A 176 6.66 18.52 32.64
N THR A 177 7.73 18.68 33.42
CA THR A 177 9.09 18.41 32.96
C THR A 177 9.43 16.92 33.03
N LEU A 178 10.33 16.46 32.16
CA LEU A 178 10.89 15.11 32.16
C LEU A 178 12.23 15.02 32.90
N ASP A 179 12.72 16.14 33.44
CA ASP A 179 13.94 16.16 34.26
C ASP A 179 13.76 15.22 35.46
N GLY A 180 14.74 14.36 35.70
CA GLY A 180 14.68 13.38 36.80
C GLY A 180 13.74 12.20 36.56
N ARG A 181 13.13 12.08 35.38
CA ARG A 181 12.23 10.96 35.03
C ARG A 181 12.99 9.82 34.37
N ARG A 182 12.47 8.60 34.53
CA ARG A 182 13.10 7.39 33.99
C ARG A 182 12.14 6.68 33.04
N ALA A 183 12.62 6.38 31.82
CA ALA A 183 11.82 5.68 30.82
C ALA A 183 12.34 4.26 30.56
N LEU A 184 11.39 3.32 30.53
CA LEU A 184 11.57 1.93 30.16
C LEU A 184 11.02 1.71 28.75
N LEU A 185 11.90 1.38 27.82
CA LEU A 185 11.58 1.09 26.43
C LEU A 185 11.61 -0.42 26.21
N VAL A 186 10.48 -0.99 25.78
CA VAL A 186 10.30 -2.43 25.60
C VAL A 186 10.23 -2.74 24.11
N GLY A 187 11.30 -3.34 23.60
CA GLY A 187 11.57 -3.58 22.19
C GLY A 187 12.87 -2.94 21.72
N ALA A 188 13.25 -3.23 20.49
CA ALA A 188 14.40 -2.62 19.83
C ALA A 188 14.12 -2.41 18.33
N GLY A 189 12.87 -2.11 18.00
CA GLY A 189 12.46 -1.74 16.65
C GLY A 189 12.60 -0.24 16.40
N GLU A 190 12.35 0.18 15.15
CA GLU A 190 12.44 1.57 14.68
C GLU A 190 11.59 2.53 15.53
N MET A 191 10.38 2.12 15.94
CA MET A 191 9.52 2.93 16.80
C MET A 191 10.15 3.21 18.18
N ILE A 192 10.74 2.19 18.81
CA ILE A 192 11.45 2.36 20.09
C ILE A 192 12.68 3.26 19.92
N GLU A 193 13.39 3.11 18.79
CA GLU A 193 14.53 3.94 18.46
C GLU A 193 14.15 5.43 18.37
N HIS A 194 13.10 5.77 17.63
CA HIS A 194 12.62 7.15 17.54
C HIS A 194 12.11 7.69 18.87
N CYS A 195 11.39 6.89 19.66
CA CYS A 195 11.04 7.30 21.02
C CYS A 195 12.29 7.60 21.85
N ALA A 196 13.31 6.75 21.83
CA ALA A 196 14.53 6.95 22.59
C ALA A 196 15.28 8.24 22.20
N GLU A 197 15.28 8.59 20.92
CA GLU A 197 15.83 9.85 20.41
C GLU A 197 15.06 11.04 20.99
N HIS A 198 13.74 11.11 20.77
CA HIS A 198 12.90 12.22 21.23
C HIS A 198 12.90 12.40 22.75
N PHE A 199 12.88 11.30 23.52
CA PHE A 199 12.90 11.39 24.99
C PHE A 199 14.24 11.85 25.53
N ARG A 200 15.36 11.50 24.86
CA ARG A 200 16.67 12.01 25.27
C ARG A 200 16.81 13.50 24.96
N ASP A 201 16.42 13.91 23.75
CA ASP A 201 16.45 15.33 23.37
C ASP A 201 15.58 16.19 24.29
N ALA A 202 14.56 15.58 24.91
CA ALA A 202 13.68 16.21 25.86
C ALA A 202 14.19 16.27 27.31
N GLY A 203 15.39 15.75 27.61
CA GLY A 203 16.05 15.87 28.91
C GLY A 203 15.74 14.78 29.94
N ILE A 204 15.29 13.59 29.51
CA ILE A 204 15.01 12.49 30.46
C ILE A 204 16.27 12.02 31.21
N GLU A 205 16.15 11.69 32.51
CA GLU A 205 17.31 11.33 33.36
C GLU A 205 17.98 10.04 32.88
N SER A 206 17.19 9.01 32.59
CA SER A 206 17.72 7.73 32.16
C SER A 206 16.75 6.97 31.28
N LEU A 207 17.35 6.24 30.34
CA LEU A 207 16.67 5.31 29.45
C LEU A 207 17.12 3.89 29.79
N THR A 208 16.16 2.97 29.84
CA THR A 208 16.40 1.54 29.97
C THR A 208 15.71 0.83 28.81
N ILE A 209 16.44 -0.01 28.08
CA ILE A 209 15.94 -0.77 26.93
C ILE A 209 15.87 -2.25 27.29
N VAL A 210 14.71 -2.85 27.04
CA VAL A 210 14.45 -4.26 27.31
C VAL A 210 14.05 -4.94 26.00
N ASN A 211 14.74 -6.02 25.62
CA ASN A 211 14.41 -6.74 24.39
C ASN A 211 14.64 -8.26 24.53
N ARG A 212 14.01 -9.04 23.64
CA ARG A 212 14.24 -10.49 23.55
C ARG A 212 15.66 -10.81 23.08
N SER A 213 16.17 -10.05 22.11
CA SER A 213 17.56 -10.14 21.65
C SER A 213 18.43 -9.17 22.46
N ALA A 214 19.35 -9.72 23.26
CA ALA A 214 20.30 -8.95 24.06
C ALA A 214 21.23 -8.10 23.19
N GLU A 215 21.69 -8.64 22.06
CA GLU A 215 22.53 -7.92 21.10
C GLU A 215 21.86 -6.65 20.59
N ARG A 216 20.61 -6.75 20.12
CA ARG A 216 19.81 -5.59 19.67
C ARG A 216 19.57 -4.59 20.78
N ALA A 217 19.30 -5.04 22.01
CA ALA A 217 19.14 -4.14 23.15
C ALA A 217 20.43 -3.36 23.43
N CYS A 218 21.58 -4.05 23.47
CA CYS A 218 22.87 -3.42 23.71
C CYS A 218 23.26 -2.43 22.60
N GLN A 219 23.03 -2.79 21.34
CA GLN A 219 23.30 -1.91 20.20
C GLN A 219 22.50 -0.62 20.29
N LEU A 220 21.19 -0.73 20.52
CA LEU A 220 20.31 0.44 20.62
C LEU A 220 20.64 1.26 21.87
N ALA A 221 20.94 0.60 22.99
CA ALA A 221 21.30 1.27 24.22
C ALA A 221 22.63 2.04 24.10
N GLY A 222 23.62 1.48 23.41
CA GLY A 222 24.92 2.12 23.18
C GLY A 222 24.82 3.41 22.39
N ARG A 223 23.93 3.48 21.39
CA ARG A 223 23.66 4.73 20.62
C ARG A 223 23.13 5.85 21.51
N PHE A 224 22.53 5.48 22.63
CA PHE A 224 21.61 6.31 23.36
C PHE A 224 21.98 6.51 24.84
N GLY A 225 23.14 6.00 25.27
CA GLY A 225 23.56 6.04 26.67
C GLY A 225 22.60 5.33 27.62
N ALA A 226 21.78 4.40 27.11
CA ALA A 226 20.77 3.70 27.88
C ALA A 226 21.35 2.44 28.55
N ARG A 227 20.63 1.87 29.51
CA ARG A 227 20.93 0.53 30.07
C ARG A 227 20.16 -0.53 29.30
N ALA A 228 20.80 -1.67 29.01
CA ALA A 228 20.14 -2.79 28.32
C ALA A 228 19.88 -3.96 29.28
N TYR A 229 18.69 -4.55 29.22
CA TYR A 229 18.35 -5.76 29.97
C TYR A 229 17.61 -6.79 29.10
N PRO A 230 17.70 -8.09 29.42
CA PRO A 230 16.90 -9.11 28.76
C PRO A 230 15.41 -8.97 29.14
N LEU A 231 14.52 -9.41 28.24
CA LEU A 231 13.07 -9.37 28.42
C LEU A 231 12.58 -10.01 29.73
N SER A 232 13.27 -11.04 30.22
CA SER A 232 12.97 -11.70 31.50
C SER A 232 13.04 -10.77 32.71
N ARG A 233 13.75 -9.64 32.63
CA ARG A 233 13.84 -8.64 33.72
C ARG A 233 12.72 -7.60 33.68
N LEU A 234 11.89 -7.60 32.64
CA LEU A 234 10.86 -6.57 32.40
C LEU A 234 10.00 -6.27 33.63
N ALA A 235 9.39 -7.31 34.21
CA ALA A 235 8.46 -7.14 35.32
C ALA A 235 9.10 -6.50 36.56
N GLY A 236 10.39 -6.78 36.81
CA GLY A 236 11.12 -6.20 37.94
C GLY A 236 11.51 -4.74 37.72
N LEU A 237 11.64 -4.31 36.46
CA LEU A 237 12.05 -2.95 36.11
C LEU A 237 10.88 -1.96 36.14
N LEU A 238 9.63 -2.41 36.03
CA LEU A 238 8.46 -1.53 36.03
C LEU A 238 8.38 -0.61 37.26
N ALA A 239 8.83 -1.08 38.42
CA ALA A 239 8.81 -0.32 39.65
C ALA A 239 9.79 0.87 39.66
N ASP A 240 10.83 0.83 38.83
CA ASP A 240 11.90 1.83 38.83
C ASP A 240 11.71 2.96 37.79
N HIS A 241 10.65 2.89 36.98
CA HIS A 241 10.44 3.78 35.84
C HIS A 241 9.09 4.49 35.90
N ASP A 242 9.08 5.76 35.50
CA ASP A 242 7.87 6.58 35.46
C ASP A 242 7.15 6.47 34.11
N LEU A 243 7.91 6.18 33.05
CA LEU A 243 7.41 6.00 31.69
C LEU A 243 7.72 4.60 31.19
N VAL A 244 6.75 3.95 30.56
CA VAL A 244 6.90 2.65 29.91
C VAL A 244 6.41 2.77 28.46
N ILE A 245 7.26 2.48 27.49
CA ILE A 245 6.89 2.51 26.06
C ILE A 245 7.14 1.11 25.50
N ALA A 246 6.10 0.46 25.00
CA ALA A 246 6.17 -0.89 24.48
C ALA A 246 5.89 -0.94 22.97
N CYS A 247 6.80 -1.51 22.20
CA CYS A 247 6.62 -1.80 20.79
C CYS A 247 7.46 -3.02 20.39
N THR A 248 6.85 -4.19 20.44
CA THR A 248 7.46 -5.49 20.08
C THR A 248 6.53 -6.27 19.15
N GLY A 249 7.10 -7.19 18.36
CA GLY A 249 6.33 -8.11 17.53
C GLY A 249 5.77 -9.32 18.30
N SER A 250 5.48 -9.19 19.60
CA SER A 250 4.86 -10.27 20.38
C SER A 250 3.40 -10.45 19.99
N ALA A 251 2.97 -11.69 19.79
CA ALA A 251 1.56 -12.02 19.53
C ALA A 251 0.69 -11.92 20.80
N GLU A 252 1.29 -12.11 21.99
CA GLU A 252 0.62 -12.00 23.28
C GLU A 252 1.15 -10.82 24.09
N PRO A 253 0.33 -10.23 24.99
CA PRO A 253 0.78 -9.18 25.89
C PRO A 253 1.91 -9.63 26.81
N ILE A 254 3.02 -8.89 26.78
CA ILE A 254 4.22 -9.13 27.59
C ILE A 254 4.16 -8.44 28.97
N ILE A 255 3.32 -7.41 29.10
CA ILE A 255 3.02 -6.74 30.37
C ILE A 255 1.60 -7.11 30.81
N ALA A 256 1.52 -8.11 31.69
CA ALA A 256 0.28 -8.53 32.34
C ALA A 256 -0.09 -7.62 33.53
N ARG A 257 -1.35 -7.69 33.96
CA ARG A 257 -1.90 -6.85 35.03
C ARG A 257 -1.18 -7.05 36.36
N GLU A 258 -0.82 -8.28 36.67
CA GLU A 258 -0.16 -8.67 37.92
C GLU A 258 1.24 -8.03 38.03
N HIS A 259 1.93 -7.84 36.89
CA HIS A 259 3.21 -7.15 36.85
C HIS A 259 3.05 -5.67 37.25
N VAL A 260 2.01 -5.02 36.72
CA VAL A 260 1.72 -3.61 36.98
C VAL A 260 1.27 -3.39 38.43
N GLU A 261 0.36 -4.22 38.94
CA GLU A 261 -0.11 -4.13 40.33
C GLU A 261 1.03 -4.26 41.34
N ARG A 262 1.95 -5.21 41.10
CA ARG A 262 3.16 -5.38 41.92
C ARG A 262 4.06 -4.15 41.87
N ALA A 263 4.28 -3.60 40.68
CA ALA A 263 5.11 -2.41 40.49
C ALA A 263 4.51 -1.18 41.21
N LEU A 264 3.21 -0.92 41.04
CA LEU A 264 2.51 0.18 41.71
C LEU A 264 2.55 0.05 43.24
N LYS A 265 2.43 -1.18 43.76
CA LYS A 265 2.56 -1.43 45.20
C LYS A 265 3.96 -1.07 45.72
N GLN A 266 5.01 -1.44 44.99
CA GLN A 266 6.40 -1.08 45.34
C GLN A 266 6.65 0.42 45.25
N ARG A 267 6.02 1.08 44.27
CA ARG A 267 6.07 2.53 44.04
C ARG A 267 5.18 3.34 44.98
N ARG A 268 4.56 2.73 45.99
CA ARG A 268 3.61 3.40 46.91
C ARG A 268 2.52 4.17 46.14
N ARG A 269 1.96 3.57 45.08
CA ARG A 269 0.92 4.15 44.22
C ARG A 269 1.37 5.42 43.46
N GLN A 270 2.67 5.65 43.31
CA GLN A 270 3.14 6.68 42.37
C GLN A 270 2.82 6.26 40.93
N PRO A 271 2.31 7.20 40.12
CA PRO A 271 1.79 6.87 38.80
C PRO A 271 2.87 6.41 37.83
N ILE A 272 2.45 5.56 36.90
CA ILE A 272 3.22 5.14 35.74
C ILE A 272 2.45 5.58 34.50
N PHE A 273 3.12 6.28 33.61
CA PHE A 273 2.65 6.54 32.25
C PHE A 273 3.09 5.40 31.35
N ALA A 274 2.15 4.78 30.65
CA ALA A 274 2.43 3.69 29.75
C ALA A 274 1.88 3.97 28.35
N LEU A 275 2.67 3.61 27.35
CA LEU A 275 2.31 3.76 25.96
C LEU A 275 2.53 2.43 25.23
N ASP A 276 1.44 1.85 24.73
CA ASP A 276 1.46 0.64 23.91
C ASP A 276 1.33 1.01 22.42
N LEU A 277 2.43 0.88 21.70
CA LEU A 277 2.54 1.19 20.28
C LEU A 277 2.46 -0.07 19.40
N ALA A 278 2.24 -1.25 19.99
CA ALA A 278 2.27 -2.51 19.27
C ALA A 278 0.88 -2.95 18.77
N VAL A 279 0.90 -3.64 17.63
CA VAL A 279 -0.25 -4.37 17.08
C VAL A 279 0.25 -5.75 16.63
N PRO A 280 -0.08 -6.86 17.32
CA PRO A 280 -0.92 -6.99 18.53
C PRO A 280 -0.38 -6.28 19.79
N ARG A 281 -1.27 -6.01 20.75
CA ARG A 281 -0.96 -5.24 21.98
C ARG A 281 0.10 -5.92 22.85
N ASN A 282 1.02 -5.13 23.39
CA ASN A 282 2.06 -5.61 24.29
C ASN A 282 1.67 -5.48 25.77
N ILE A 283 0.70 -4.63 26.09
CA ILE A 283 0.20 -4.40 27.44
C ILE A 283 -1.23 -4.93 27.52
N ALA A 284 -1.50 -5.76 28.53
CA ALA A 284 -2.82 -6.34 28.71
C ALA A 284 -3.88 -5.24 28.89
N ALA A 285 -5.00 -5.34 28.17
CA ALA A 285 -6.06 -4.34 28.20
C ALA A 285 -6.64 -4.11 29.62
N SER A 286 -6.61 -5.15 30.46
CA SER A 286 -7.02 -5.09 31.87
C SER A 286 -6.18 -4.15 32.73
N CYS A 287 -4.99 -3.72 32.29
CA CYS A 287 -4.15 -2.75 32.99
C CYS A 287 -4.75 -1.33 32.96
N ALA A 288 -5.57 -1.00 31.96
CA ALA A 288 -6.20 0.33 31.84
C ALA A 288 -7.20 0.63 32.97
N ALA A 289 -7.66 -0.38 33.69
CA ALA A 289 -8.57 -0.23 34.83
C ALA A 289 -7.86 0.07 36.16
N LEU A 290 -6.55 0.32 36.16
CA LEU A 290 -5.77 0.67 37.36
C LEU A 290 -5.58 2.18 37.43
N ASP A 291 -5.99 2.82 38.54
CA ASP A 291 -6.03 4.29 38.65
C ASP A 291 -4.68 5.00 38.44
N ASP A 292 -3.59 4.38 38.89
CA ASP A 292 -2.24 4.96 38.82
C ASP A 292 -1.44 4.45 37.62
N PHE A 293 -2.10 3.78 36.67
CA PHE A 293 -1.48 3.30 35.45
C PHE A 293 -2.16 3.94 34.25
N TYR A 294 -1.58 5.03 33.77
CA TYR A 294 -2.10 5.77 32.63
C TYR A 294 -1.65 5.10 31.33
N LEU A 295 -2.44 4.12 30.87
CA LEU A 295 -2.20 3.41 29.62
C LEU A 295 -2.81 4.17 28.44
N TYR A 296 -1.95 4.54 27.50
CA TYR A 296 -2.30 5.07 26.20
C TYR A 296 -1.90 4.09 25.11
N THR A 297 -2.66 4.11 24.03
CA THR A 297 -2.43 3.29 22.84
C THR A 297 -2.02 4.15 21.66
N ILE A 298 -1.61 3.50 20.58
CA ILE A 298 -1.35 4.19 19.31
C ILE A 298 -2.57 5.02 18.84
N ASP A 299 -3.80 4.54 19.08
CA ASP A 299 -5.03 5.23 18.70
C ASP A 299 -5.24 6.52 19.51
N ASP A 300 -4.90 6.53 20.81
CA ASP A 300 -5.02 7.72 21.66
C ASP A 300 -4.05 8.84 21.24
N LEU A 301 -2.87 8.47 20.74
CA LEU A 301 -1.91 9.43 20.19
C LEU A 301 -2.45 10.12 18.94
N HIS A 302 -3.15 9.37 18.07
CA HIS A 302 -3.71 9.94 16.85
C HIS A 302 -4.71 11.07 17.13
N ALA A 303 -5.57 10.91 18.14
CA ALA A 303 -6.52 11.96 18.54
C ALA A 303 -5.84 13.29 18.95
N ILE A 304 -4.59 13.23 19.42
CA ILE A 304 -3.82 14.40 19.86
C ILE A 304 -3.07 15.04 18.69
N VAL A 305 -2.65 14.24 17.72
CA VAL A 305 -2.02 14.70 16.48
C VAL A 305 -3.02 15.50 15.62
N ASP A 306 -4.31 15.19 15.72
CA ASP A 306 -5.37 15.84 14.92
C ASP A 306 -5.68 17.29 15.32
N SER A 307 -5.20 17.78 16.48
CA SER A 307 -5.53 19.13 16.99
C SER A 307 -4.75 20.30 16.34
N ALA A 308 -3.95 20.07 15.29
CA ALA A 308 -3.12 21.08 14.59
C ALA A 308 -3.69 21.46 13.20
N GLN A 309 -4.95 21.91 13.17
CA GLN A 309 -5.84 21.79 12.02
C GLN A 309 -5.61 22.77 10.84
N SER A 310 -5.25 24.03 11.08
CA SER A 310 -5.31 25.08 10.04
C SER A 310 -4.17 25.04 9.01
N GLN A 311 -2.93 24.76 9.42
CA GLN A 311 -1.81 24.59 8.48
C GLN A 311 -1.92 23.26 7.70
N ARG A 312 -2.59 22.27 8.30
CA ARG A 312 -2.80 20.94 7.73
C ARG A 312 -3.81 20.95 6.58
N LEU A 313 -4.87 21.74 6.68
CA LEU A 313 -5.87 21.89 5.62
C LEU A 313 -5.26 22.43 4.32
N GLN A 314 -4.44 23.48 4.39
CA GLN A 314 -3.78 24.06 3.21
C GLN A 314 -2.80 23.09 2.55
N ALA A 315 -2.03 22.35 3.35
CA ALA A 315 -1.12 21.33 2.84
C ALA A 315 -1.87 20.17 2.16
N LEU A 316 -3.02 19.77 2.70
CA LEU A 316 -3.86 18.73 2.11
C LEU A 316 -4.51 19.16 0.80
N THR A 317 -4.98 20.41 0.68
CA THR A 317 -5.50 20.94 -0.59
C THR A 317 -4.42 20.89 -1.68
N ALA A 318 -3.25 21.47 -1.42
CA ALA A 318 -2.16 21.46 -2.40
C ALA A 318 -1.69 20.05 -2.77
N ALA A 319 -1.67 19.13 -1.81
CA ALA A 319 -1.36 17.73 -2.07
C ALA A 319 -2.43 17.05 -2.93
N THR A 320 -3.71 17.35 -2.70
CA THR A 320 -4.83 16.81 -3.48
C THR A 320 -4.71 17.22 -4.95
N ASP A 321 -4.40 18.50 -5.22
CA ASP A 321 -4.21 19.00 -6.58
C ASP A 321 -3.10 18.22 -7.33
N ILE A 322 -1.97 17.95 -6.64
CA ILE A 322 -0.87 17.15 -7.21
C ILE A 322 -1.33 15.72 -7.47
N VAL A 323 -2.07 15.09 -6.55
CA VAL A 323 -2.58 13.72 -6.75
C VAL A 323 -3.52 13.65 -7.95
N GLU A 324 -4.44 14.61 -8.09
CA GLU A 324 -5.36 14.66 -9.24
C GLU A 324 -4.62 14.83 -10.57
N GLU A 325 -3.61 15.70 -10.62
CA GLU A 325 -2.73 15.85 -11.79
C GLU A 325 -2.07 14.52 -12.18
N GLU A 326 -1.50 13.83 -11.19
CA GLU A 326 -0.78 12.56 -11.37
C GLU A 326 -1.70 11.40 -11.78
N VAL A 327 -2.93 11.36 -11.24
CA VAL A 327 -3.96 10.40 -11.66
C VAL A 327 -4.31 10.63 -13.13
N GLY A 328 -4.54 11.88 -13.53
CA GLY A 328 -4.79 12.24 -14.93
C GLY A 328 -3.62 11.86 -15.86
N GLY A 329 -2.38 12.03 -15.39
CA GLY A 329 -1.17 11.59 -16.09
C GLY A 329 -1.12 10.08 -16.31
N PHE A 330 -1.39 9.30 -15.26
CA PHE A 330 -1.38 7.84 -15.34
C PHE A 330 -2.51 7.31 -16.23
N GLU A 331 -3.70 7.91 -16.19
CA GLU A 331 -4.80 7.55 -17.09
C GLU A 331 -4.45 7.78 -18.56
N ARG A 332 -3.84 8.92 -18.89
CA ARG A 332 -3.38 9.19 -20.26
C ARG A 332 -2.41 8.11 -20.72
N TRP A 333 -1.48 7.71 -19.86
CA TRP A 333 -0.56 6.61 -20.15
C TRP A 333 -1.28 5.27 -20.40
N LEU A 334 -2.29 4.92 -19.57
CA LEU A 334 -3.11 3.74 -19.77
C LEU A 334 -3.86 3.75 -21.10
N ARG A 335 -4.41 4.91 -21.49
CA ARG A 335 -5.09 5.09 -22.77
C ARG A 335 -4.13 4.86 -23.94
N LEU A 336 -2.93 5.45 -23.90
CA LEU A 336 -1.90 5.27 -24.92
C LEU A 336 -1.46 3.80 -25.07
N GLN A 337 -1.25 3.09 -23.97
CA GLN A 337 -0.90 1.66 -23.95
C GLN A 337 -1.97 0.78 -24.64
N ARG A 338 -3.26 1.06 -24.40
CA ARG A 338 -4.38 0.36 -25.07
C ARG A 338 -4.35 0.61 -26.58
N THR A 339 -4.04 1.82 -27.02
CA THR A 339 -3.91 2.15 -28.45
C THR A 339 -2.72 1.42 -29.09
N THR A 340 -1.55 1.43 -28.46
CA THR A 340 -0.34 0.75 -28.99
C THR A 340 -0.56 -0.76 -29.13
N SER A 341 -1.18 -1.41 -28.15
CA SER A 341 -1.48 -2.86 -28.22
C SER A 341 -2.51 -3.20 -29.30
N THR A 342 -3.49 -2.33 -29.52
CA THR A 342 -4.49 -2.48 -30.60
C THR A 342 -3.81 -2.39 -31.96
N LEU A 343 -2.97 -1.36 -32.18
CA LEU A 343 -2.22 -1.18 -33.43
C LEU A 343 -1.26 -2.35 -33.71
N LYS A 344 -0.55 -2.83 -32.67
CA LYS A 344 0.30 -4.01 -32.79
C LYS A 344 -0.49 -5.23 -33.25
N SER A 345 -1.68 -5.45 -32.69
CA SER A 345 -2.55 -6.58 -33.06
C SER A 345 -3.05 -6.47 -34.51
N VAL A 346 -3.42 -5.27 -34.95
CA VAL A 346 -3.81 -5.00 -36.35
C VAL A 346 -2.65 -5.31 -37.30
N ARG A 347 -1.44 -4.84 -36.99
CA ARG A 347 -0.23 -5.11 -37.81
C ARG A 347 0.11 -6.60 -37.86
N GLN A 348 0.08 -7.29 -36.72
CA GLN A 348 0.35 -8.73 -36.67
C GLN A 348 -0.68 -9.55 -37.44
N ARG A 349 -1.96 -9.13 -37.44
CA ARG A 349 -2.97 -9.75 -38.31
C ARG A 349 -2.62 -9.53 -39.78
N ALA A 350 -2.35 -8.29 -40.19
CA ALA A 350 -2.01 -7.97 -41.58
C ALA A 350 -0.78 -8.76 -42.09
N GLN A 351 0.25 -8.89 -41.24
CA GLN A 351 1.44 -9.68 -41.55
C GLN A 351 1.12 -11.17 -41.73
N ARG A 352 0.30 -11.77 -40.85
CA ARG A 352 -0.14 -13.16 -41.00
C ARG A 352 -0.88 -13.39 -42.31
N GLU A 353 -1.82 -12.50 -42.66
CA GLU A 353 -2.57 -12.61 -43.93
C GLU A 353 -1.65 -12.50 -45.15
N ARG A 354 -0.67 -11.59 -45.12
CA ARG A 354 0.36 -11.47 -46.16
C ARG A 354 1.17 -12.76 -46.29
N ASP A 355 1.68 -13.28 -45.18
CA ASP A 355 2.60 -14.41 -45.18
C ASP A 355 1.90 -15.70 -45.67
N GLU A 356 0.65 -15.91 -45.31
CA GLU A 356 -0.19 -16.99 -45.85
C GLU A 356 -0.36 -16.88 -47.37
N LEU A 357 -0.65 -15.68 -47.88
CA LEU A 357 -0.85 -15.47 -49.31
C LEU A 357 0.44 -15.59 -50.11
N ILE A 358 1.58 -15.13 -49.56
CA ILE A 358 2.91 -15.32 -50.16
C ILE A 358 3.25 -16.81 -50.22
N ALA A 359 2.98 -17.58 -49.17
CA ALA A 359 3.23 -19.02 -49.16
C ALA A 359 2.45 -19.74 -50.27
N ARG A 360 1.17 -19.38 -50.48
CA ARG A 360 0.34 -19.91 -51.58
C ARG A 360 0.88 -19.49 -52.95
N ALA A 361 1.24 -18.22 -53.11
CA ALA A 361 1.81 -17.72 -54.37
C ALA A 361 3.10 -18.46 -54.75
N ARG A 362 3.98 -18.76 -53.77
CA ARG A 362 5.18 -19.57 -53.98
C ARG A 362 4.86 -20.98 -54.47
N GLN A 363 3.78 -21.60 -53.97
CA GLN A 363 3.33 -22.91 -54.45
C GLN A 363 2.78 -22.86 -55.87
N GLU A 364 1.98 -21.84 -56.21
CA GLU A 364 1.45 -21.61 -57.57
C GLU A 364 2.63 -21.44 -58.58
N LEU A 365 3.64 -20.63 -58.24
CA LEU A 365 4.85 -20.45 -59.07
C LEU A 365 5.67 -21.74 -59.22
N ALA A 366 5.84 -22.51 -58.14
CA ALA A 366 6.57 -23.78 -58.20
C ALA A 366 5.88 -24.83 -59.08
N ARG A 367 4.57 -24.69 -59.30
CA ARG A 367 3.78 -25.53 -60.21
C ARG A 367 3.91 -25.10 -61.68
N GLY A 368 4.58 -23.98 -61.96
CA GLY A 368 4.74 -23.42 -63.30
C GLY A 368 3.60 -22.49 -63.73
N ASP A 369 2.77 -22.00 -62.81
CA ASP A 369 1.75 -21.00 -63.14
C ASP A 369 2.43 -19.66 -63.55
N ASP A 370 1.80 -18.90 -64.45
CA ASP A 370 2.34 -17.62 -64.96
C ASP A 370 2.59 -16.60 -63.85
N THR A 371 3.82 -16.04 -63.83
CA THR A 371 4.28 -15.13 -62.79
C THR A 371 3.38 -13.91 -62.64
N GLU A 372 2.95 -13.30 -63.74
CA GLU A 372 2.15 -12.08 -63.65
C GLU A 372 0.72 -12.35 -63.18
N VAL A 373 0.15 -13.48 -63.59
CA VAL A 373 -1.15 -13.91 -63.10
C VAL A 373 -1.11 -14.15 -61.59
N VAL A 374 -0.07 -14.82 -61.08
CA VAL A 374 0.09 -15.11 -59.65
C VAL A 374 0.30 -13.82 -58.85
N MET A 375 1.15 -12.90 -59.33
CA MET A 375 1.42 -11.64 -58.64
C MET A 375 0.18 -10.72 -58.58
N ARG A 376 -0.55 -10.59 -59.69
CA ARG A 376 -1.81 -9.82 -59.72
C ARG A 376 -2.85 -10.40 -58.76
N ARG A 377 -2.96 -11.73 -58.72
CA ARG A 377 -3.88 -12.45 -57.83
C ARG A 377 -3.50 -12.30 -56.36
N LEU A 378 -2.21 -12.36 -56.04
CA LEU A 378 -1.68 -12.11 -54.69
C LEU A 378 -2.07 -10.70 -54.22
N GLY A 379 -1.81 -9.68 -55.05
CA GLY A 379 -2.15 -8.30 -54.74
C GLY A 379 -3.65 -8.11 -54.47
N HIS A 380 -4.50 -8.63 -55.37
CA HIS A 380 -5.95 -8.54 -55.21
C HIS A 380 -6.46 -9.25 -53.95
N ARG A 381 -5.97 -10.47 -53.65
CA ARG A 381 -6.34 -11.21 -52.45
C ARG A 381 -5.90 -10.49 -51.18
N LEU A 382 -4.71 -9.89 -51.18
CA LEU A 382 -4.18 -9.17 -50.02
C LEU A 382 -5.03 -7.95 -49.69
N VAL A 383 -5.33 -7.10 -50.69
CA VAL A 383 -6.18 -5.91 -50.52
C VAL A 383 -7.56 -6.30 -49.96
N ASN A 384 -8.22 -7.28 -50.58
CA ASN A 384 -9.54 -7.72 -50.12
C ASN A 384 -9.50 -8.27 -48.70
N ARG A 385 -8.48 -9.04 -48.33
CA ARG A 385 -8.40 -9.67 -47.01
C ARG A 385 -8.09 -8.68 -45.89
N LEU A 386 -7.29 -7.64 -46.18
CA LEU A 386 -7.03 -6.55 -45.25
C LEU A 386 -8.25 -5.64 -45.07
N LEU A 387 -8.99 -5.35 -46.15
CA LEU A 387 -10.12 -4.41 -46.12
C LEU A 387 -11.47 -5.04 -45.76
N HIS A 388 -11.64 -6.36 -45.87
CA HIS A 388 -12.93 -7.02 -45.63
C HIS A 388 -13.57 -6.67 -44.29
N VAL A 389 -12.83 -6.78 -43.17
CA VAL A 389 -13.39 -6.49 -41.84
C VAL A 389 -13.66 -4.99 -41.64
N PRO A 390 -12.73 -4.08 -41.95
CA PRO A 390 -13.03 -2.64 -41.97
C PRO A 390 -14.27 -2.29 -42.80
N SER A 391 -14.38 -2.79 -44.04
CA SER A 391 -15.52 -2.49 -44.92
C SER A 391 -16.87 -2.94 -44.34
N ILE A 392 -16.92 -4.11 -43.70
CA ILE A 392 -18.14 -4.58 -43.02
C ILE A 392 -18.47 -3.66 -41.83
N LYS A 393 -17.48 -3.30 -41.03
CA LYS A 393 -17.67 -2.44 -39.86
C LYS A 393 -18.12 -1.02 -40.23
N LEU A 394 -17.60 -0.48 -41.33
CA LEU A 394 -18.04 0.83 -41.85
C LEU A 394 -19.47 0.79 -42.38
N ARG A 395 -19.88 -0.30 -43.05
CA ARG A 395 -21.28 -0.47 -43.46
C ARG A 395 -22.21 -0.52 -42.26
N GLN A 396 -21.84 -1.28 -41.22
CA GLN A 396 -22.61 -1.35 -39.97
C GLN A 396 -22.71 0.02 -39.27
N ALA A 397 -21.62 0.79 -39.24
CA ALA A 397 -21.61 2.16 -38.70
C ALA A 397 -22.55 3.08 -39.47
N ALA A 398 -22.54 3.01 -40.81
CA ALA A 398 -23.44 3.78 -41.66
C ALA A 398 -24.92 3.40 -41.45
N GLU A 399 -25.24 2.12 -41.31
CA GLU A 399 -26.59 1.65 -40.99
C GLU A 399 -27.06 2.11 -39.60
N ALA A 400 -26.14 2.21 -38.64
CA ALA A 400 -26.41 2.65 -37.27
C ALA A 400 -26.39 4.18 -37.08
N GLY A 401 -25.99 4.96 -38.10
CA GLY A 401 -25.82 6.41 -37.99
C GLY A 401 -24.65 6.85 -37.11
N ASP A 402 -23.60 6.02 -36.99
CA ASP A 402 -22.39 6.32 -36.19
C ASP A 402 -21.42 7.22 -36.99
N GLU A 403 -21.73 8.52 -36.99
CA GLU A 403 -20.96 9.54 -37.73
C GLU A 403 -19.51 9.68 -37.24
N ASP A 404 -19.24 9.44 -35.96
CA ASP A 404 -17.88 9.53 -35.39
C ASP A 404 -16.97 8.44 -35.98
N MET A 405 -17.48 7.21 -36.10
CA MET A 405 -16.74 6.12 -36.72
C MET A 405 -16.49 6.36 -38.21
N LEU A 406 -17.47 6.93 -38.93
CA LEU A 406 -17.31 7.26 -40.35
C LEU A 406 -16.32 8.42 -40.56
N ALA A 407 -16.35 9.44 -39.70
CA ALA A 407 -15.38 10.53 -39.73
C ALA A 407 -13.96 10.03 -39.47
N ALA A 408 -13.76 9.18 -38.47
CA ALA A 408 -12.47 8.55 -38.19
C ALA A 408 -11.99 7.71 -39.38
N ALA A 409 -12.89 6.98 -40.06
CA ALA A 409 -12.53 6.19 -41.22
C ALA A 409 -12.07 7.03 -42.40
N ARG A 410 -12.75 8.17 -42.66
CA ARG A 410 -12.30 9.15 -43.65
C ARG A 410 -10.88 9.61 -43.31
N PHE A 411 -10.67 10.11 -42.09
CA PHE A 411 -9.38 10.59 -41.62
C PHE A 411 -8.22 9.57 -41.73
N TYR A 412 -8.48 8.28 -41.48
CA TYR A 412 -7.41 7.26 -41.48
C TYR A 412 -7.18 6.53 -42.81
N PHE A 413 -8.18 6.48 -43.70
CA PHE A 413 -8.10 5.70 -44.95
C PHE A 413 -8.11 6.56 -46.21
N LEU A 414 -8.50 7.83 -46.10
CA LEU A 414 -8.51 8.80 -47.18
C LEU A 414 -7.63 9.94 -46.67
N ASP A 415 -6.37 10.00 -47.10
CA ASP A 415 -5.51 11.14 -46.77
C ASP A 415 -6.22 12.43 -47.23
N ASP A 416 -6.51 13.34 -46.29
CA ASP A 416 -6.98 14.70 -46.60
C ASP A 416 -5.79 15.55 -47.11
N GLU A 417 -5.13 15.09 -48.17
CA GLU A 417 -4.36 15.94 -49.08
C GLU A 417 -5.09 16.04 -50.43
N THR A 418 -6.27 16.68 -50.42
CA THR A 418 -6.81 17.42 -51.56
C THR A 418 -7.69 18.57 -51.10
#